data_AF-A0A7C7DBZ9-F1
#
_entry.id   AF-A0A7C7DBZ9-F1
#
_cell.length_a   1.000
_cell.length_b   1.000
_cell.length_c   1.000
_cell.angle_alpha   90.00
_cell.angle_beta   90.00
_cell.angle_gamma   90.00
#
_symmetry.space_group_name_H-M   'P 1'
#
loop_
_entity.id
_entity.type
_entity.pdbx_description
1 polymer ?
#
loop_
_entity_poly.entity_id
_entity_poly.type
_entity_poly.pdbx_seq_one_letter_code
_entity_poly.pdbx_strand_id
1 'polypeptide(L)'
;MLEPGQITSKQLIRLLVCSRIVISLTYFPVLKEMSPSQDSWLACILYFPLQIIMAAPLYLLARRFPRQTIIQYIPTIAGKGGKIAGALLLCYFIHQSAMSLALFNLFITGVAMPKTPILFFSLSLLLACAYAARQGIEVLGRLSELLLPIILIAITTIILLLTKDMHFKLLQPVLEKGIFPVMGGSLFLVSRTYEVIEFAMLLPYLNKPAKTKTVYLTAFFIIAFFLTMISMSIITILGTGAATRTFPFLYTIRLVNVGNFIERIESIHLAIWILAAFLKMSLQYYIIVLGLSQLFNLKTYKPLILPTGSILASLSLLVAPSLVELQSFASSMESHLYNIVFVYSLPFLLLLLAVIRKKGVRSL
;
A
#
# COMPACT_ATOMS: atom_id res chain seq x y z
N MET A 1 -17.61 13.38 -16.50
CA MET A 1 -16.65 12.69 -15.60
C MET A 1 -15.81 11.76 -16.46
N LEU A 2 -14.49 11.69 -16.21
CA LEU A 2 -13.55 10.84 -16.96
C LEU A 2 -13.82 9.34 -16.80
N GLU A 3 -14.34 8.96 -15.63
CA GLU A 3 -14.76 7.62 -15.27
C GLU A 3 -16.21 7.70 -14.80
N PRO A 4 -17.15 6.95 -15.42
CA PRO A 4 -18.53 6.88 -14.96
C PRO A 4 -18.77 5.83 -13.86
N GLY A 5 -17.86 4.85 -13.70
CA GLY A 5 -18.07 3.72 -12.81
C GLY A 5 -18.12 4.08 -11.34
N GLN A 6 -18.85 3.26 -10.56
CA GLN A 6 -18.96 3.42 -9.11
C GLN A 6 -18.57 2.15 -8.37
N ILE A 7 -17.98 2.30 -7.19
CA ILE A 7 -17.64 1.19 -6.31
C ILE A 7 -18.43 1.23 -5.00
N THR A 8 -18.71 0.03 -4.49
CA THR A 8 -19.35 -0.11 -3.17
C THR A 8 -18.35 0.15 -2.04
N SER A 9 -18.87 0.43 -0.83
CA SER A 9 -18.04 0.52 0.37
C SER A 9 -17.18 -0.72 0.60
N LYS A 10 -17.71 -1.92 0.32
CA LYS A 10 -16.96 -3.18 0.48
C LYS A 10 -15.82 -3.27 -0.54
N GLN A 11 -16.08 -2.94 -1.81
CA GLN A 11 -15.04 -2.94 -2.86
C GLN A 11 -13.91 -1.96 -2.53
N LEU A 12 -14.23 -0.74 -2.08
CA LEU A 12 -13.21 0.23 -1.67
C LEU A 12 -12.39 -0.26 -0.48
N ILE A 13 -13.03 -0.82 0.56
CA ILE A 13 -12.31 -1.45 1.69
C ILE A 13 -11.35 -2.51 1.15
N ARG A 14 -11.81 -3.40 0.27
CA ARG A 14 -11.02 -4.52 -0.21
C ARG A 14 -9.81 -4.07 -1.05
N LEU A 15 -9.99 -3.07 -1.90
CA LEU A 15 -8.91 -2.47 -2.69
C LEU A 15 -7.80 -1.90 -1.79
N LEU A 16 -8.16 -1.11 -0.77
CA LEU A 16 -7.20 -0.53 0.17
C LEU A 16 -6.47 -1.59 0.99
N VAL A 17 -7.23 -2.57 1.51
CA VAL A 17 -6.67 -3.67 2.31
C VAL A 17 -5.68 -4.49 1.48
N CYS A 18 -6.05 -4.86 0.25
CA CYS A 18 -5.14 -5.59 -0.64
C CYS A 18 -3.89 -4.77 -0.94
N SER A 19 -4.07 -3.51 -1.37
CA SER A 19 -2.95 -2.62 -1.72
C SER A 19 -1.92 -2.55 -0.59
N ARG A 20 -2.38 -2.43 0.67
CA ARG A 20 -1.47 -2.33 1.81
C ARG A 20 -0.83 -3.64 2.23
N ILE A 21 -1.60 -4.72 2.36
CA ILE A 21 -1.12 -5.98 2.96
C ILE A 21 -0.03 -6.65 2.11
N VAL A 22 -0.10 -6.55 0.78
CA VAL A 22 0.84 -7.23 -0.15
C VAL A 22 2.30 -6.97 0.20
N ILE A 23 2.64 -5.72 0.52
CA ILE A 23 4.02 -5.33 0.79
C ILE A 23 4.53 -6.09 2.02
N SER A 24 3.71 -6.21 3.07
CA SER A 24 4.09 -6.83 4.33
C SER A 24 4.27 -8.35 4.25
N LEU A 25 3.73 -8.99 3.21
CA LEU A 25 3.96 -10.41 2.93
C LEU A 25 5.38 -10.69 2.46
N THR A 26 6.05 -9.69 1.88
CA THR A 26 7.41 -9.80 1.37
C THR A 26 8.39 -9.02 2.22
N TYR A 27 8.12 -7.74 2.41
CA TYR A 27 9.03 -6.79 3.02
C TYR A 27 8.40 -6.15 4.26
N PHE A 28 9.02 -6.36 5.42
CA PHE A 28 8.51 -5.90 6.70
C PHE A 28 9.55 -5.11 7.50
N PRO A 29 9.96 -3.93 7.00
CA PRO A 29 11.11 -3.17 7.50
C PRO A 29 10.98 -2.67 8.94
N VAL A 30 9.76 -2.57 9.49
CA VAL A 30 9.57 -2.17 10.89
C VAL A 30 10.35 -3.09 11.85
N LEU A 31 10.53 -4.37 11.48
CA LEU A 31 11.34 -5.32 12.25
C LEU A 31 12.83 -4.98 12.27
N LYS A 32 13.34 -4.25 11.27
CA LYS A 32 14.75 -3.83 11.21
C LYS A 32 14.95 -2.48 11.88
N GLU A 33 14.00 -1.56 11.72
CA GLU A 33 14.10 -0.20 12.22
C GLU A 33 13.78 -0.06 13.72
N MET A 34 13.01 -1.00 14.29
CA MET A 34 12.85 -1.09 15.74
C MET A 34 13.93 -1.96 16.36
N SER A 35 14.65 -1.40 17.32
CA SER A 35 15.58 -2.14 18.18
C SER A 35 15.15 -2.03 19.65
N PRO A 36 14.81 -3.13 20.33
CA PRO A 36 14.65 -4.49 19.78
C PRO A 36 13.42 -4.60 18.87
N SER A 37 13.49 -5.50 17.90
CA SER A 37 12.41 -5.77 16.93
C SER A 37 11.19 -6.46 17.56
N GLN A 38 11.34 -6.94 18.79
CA GLN A 38 10.39 -7.76 19.52
C GLN A 38 9.04 -7.06 19.79
N ASP A 39 9.03 -5.74 20.00
CA ASP A 39 7.80 -5.00 20.24
C ASP A 39 7.11 -4.52 18.93
N SER A 40 7.57 -4.95 17.75
CA SER A 40 7.01 -4.48 16.46
C SER A 40 5.53 -4.83 16.27
N TRP A 41 5.04 -5.88 16.94
CA TRP A 41 3.62 -6.23 16.91
C TRP A 41 2.76 -5.17 17.62
N LEU A 42 3.27 -4.55 18.70
CA LEU A 42 2.64 -3.40 19.36
C LEU A 42 2.65 -2.18 18.44
N ALA A 43 3.72 -1.98 17.66
CA ALA A 43 3.78 -0.89 16.69
C ALA A 43 2.71 -1.05 15.59
N CYS A 44 2.43 -2.28 15.18
CA CYS A 44 1.33 -2.60 14.25
C CYS A 44 -0.06 -2.36 14.85
N ILE A 45 -0.24 -2.56 16.16
CA ILE A 45 -1.49 -2.22 16.85
C ILE A 45 -1.64 -0.70 16.93
N LEU A 46 -0.59 0.00 17.39
CA LEU A 46 -0.56 1.45 17.53
C LEU A 46 -0.65 2.17 16.18
N TYR A 47 -0.31 1.50 15.07
CA TYR A 47 -0.43 2.03 13.72
C TYR A 47 -1.86 2.45 13.40
N PHE A 48 -2.87 1.68 13.83
CA PHE A 48 -4.27 2.01 13.55
C PHE A 48 -4.67 3.43 14.05
N PRO A 49 -4.64 3.73 15.36
CA PRO A 49 -5.05 5.05 15.84
C PRO A 49 -4.21 6.19 15.26
N LEU A 50 -2.88 6.01 15.13
CA LEU A 50 -2.02 7.05 14.53
C LEU A 50 -2.35 7.29 13.06
N GLN A 51 -2.63 6.24 12.30
CA GLN A 51 -3.03 6.33 10.89
C GLN A 51 -4.37 7.06 10.72
N ILE A 52 -5.31 6.88 11.67
CA ILE A 52 -6.58 7.62 11.65
C ILE A 52 -6.34 9.11 11.88
N ILE A 53 -5.51 9.46 12.86
CA ILE A 53 -5.18 10.86 13.18
C ILE A 53 -4.47 11.53 12.00
N MET A 54 -3.43 10.89 11.47
CA MET A 54 -2.58 11.47 10.43
C MET A 54 -3.32 11.67 9.10
N ALA A 55 -4.30 10.83 8.79
CA ALA A 55 -5.11 10.98 7.58
C ALA A 55 -6.34 11.91 7.74
N ALA A 56 -6.61 12.41 8.95
CA ALA A 56 -7.74 13.31 9.19
C ALA A 56 -7.77 14.52 8.23
N PRO A 57 -6.64 15.17 7.89
CA PRO A 57 -6.66 16.31 6.97
C PRO A 57 -7.21 15.95 5.59
N LEU A 58 -6.82 14.77 5.07
CA LEU A 58 -7.27 14.27 3.78
C LEU A 58 -8.75 13.90 3.81
N TYR A 59 -9.22 13.26 4.89
CA TYR A 59 -10.66 13.00 5.07
C TYR A 59 -11.49 14.29 5.11
N LEU A 60 -11.01 15.33 5.79
CA LEU A 60 -11.70 16.62 5.86
C LEU A 60 -11.72 17.34 4.50
N LEU A 61 -10.63 17.27 3.72
CA LEU A 61 -10.60 17.76 2.34
C LEU A 61 -11.60 17.00 1.46
N ALA A 62 -11.63 15.69 1.55
CA ALA A 62 -12.59 14.83 0.84
C ALA A 62 -14.05 15.23 1.13
N ARG A 63 -14.38 15.59 2.37
CA ARG A 63 -15.72 16.09 2.74
C ARG A 63 -16.03 17.45 2.13
N ARG A 64 -15.03 18.33 1.98
CA ARG A 64 -15.16 19.65 1.34
C ARG A 64 -15.34 19.53 -0.17
N PHE A 65 -14.72 18.52 -0.79
CA PHE A 65 -14.71 18.33 -2.25
C PHE A 65 -15.21 16.93 -2.67
N PRO A 66 -16.45 16.54 -2.33
CA PRO A 66 -16.92 15.15 -2.43
C PRO A 66 -17.03 14.59 -3.86
N ARG A 67 -16.96 15.44 -4.89
CA ARG A 67 -17.05 15.06 -6.30
C ARG A 67 -15.74 15.26 -7.07
N GLN A 68 -14.65 15.59 -6.37
CA GLN A 68 -13.35 15.85 -6.97
C GLN A 68 -12.31 14.93 -6.35
N THR A 69 -11.42 14.41 -7.18
CA THR A 69 -10.23 13.71 -6.70
C THR A 69 -9.22 14.69 -6.14
N ILE A 70 -8.20 14.18 -5.42
CA ILE A 70 -7.10 15.01 -4.91
C ILE A 70 -6.40 15.81 -6.01
N ILE A 71 -6.21 15.23 -7.20
CA ILE A 71 -5.61 15.94 -8.33
C ILE A 71 -6.49 17.10 -8.83
N GLN A 72 -7.81 16.99 -8.70
CA GLN A 72 -8.75 18.02 -9.15
C GLN A 72 -8.95 19.14 -8.13
N TYR A 73 -9.04 18.81 -6.83
CA TYR A 73 -9.29 19.84 -5.83
C TYR A 73 -8.04 20.64 -5.45
N ILE A 74 -6.83 20.12 -5.67
CA ILE A 74 -5.59 20.86 -5.41
C ILE A 74 -5.55 22.19 -6.21
N PRO A 75 -5.72 22.20 -7.55
CA PRO A 75 -5.87 23.44 -8.32
C PRO A 75 -7.06 24.30 -7.89
N THR A 76 -8.18 23.69 -7.47
CA THR A 76 -9.35 24.43 -6.97
C THR A 76 -9.02 25.22 -5.70
N ILE A 77 -8.14 24.72 -4.84
CA ILE A 77 -7.71 25.37 -3.60
C ILE A 77 -6.59 26.39 -3.86
N ALA A 78 -5.53 25.97 -4.56
CA ALA A 78 -4.27 26.70 -4.68
C ALA A 78 -4.10 27.48 -6.00
N GLY A 79 -5.03 27.36 -6.96
CA GLY A 79 -4.94 28.04 -8.26
C GLY A 79 -3.82 27.46 -9.14
N LYS A 80 -3.06 28.33 -9.82
CA LYS A 80 -1.96 27.92 -10.71
C LYS A 80 -0.89 27.09 -9.98
N GLY A 81 -0.50 27.48 -8.76
CA GLY A 81 0.43 26.71 -7.92
C GLY A 81 -0.11 25.33 -7.54
N GLY A 82 -1.43 25.15 -7.51
CA GLY A 82 -2.05 23.85 -7.30
C GLY A 82 -1.83 22.88 -8.45
N LYS A 83 -1.69 23.34 -9.71
CA LYS A 83 -1.34 22.44 -10.81
C LYS A 83 0.05 21.83 -10.62
N ILE A 84 1.01 22.63 -10.15
CA ILE A 84 2.38 22.17 -9.84
C ILE A 84 2.33 21.17 -8.68
N ALA A 85 1.63 21.49 -7.59
CA ALA A 85 1.48 20.58 -6.46
C ALA A 85 0.80 19.25 -6.84
N GLY A 86 -0.22 19.29 -7.70
CA GLY A 86 -0.87 18.10 -8.24
C GLY A 86 0.06 17.26 -9.12
N ALA A 87 0.88 17.91 -9.96
CA ALA A 87 1.89 17.24 -10.76
C ALA A 87 2.96 16.56 -9.88
N LEU A 88 3.47 17.26 -8.87
CA LEU A 88 4.45 16.70 -7.93
C LEU A 88 3.88 15.50 -7.15
N LEU A 89 2.61 15.58 -6.71
CA LEU A 89 1.93 14.45 -6.07
C LEU A 89 1.78 13.25 -7.01
N LEU A 90 1.51 13.47 -8.30
CA LEU A 90 1.48 12.39 -9.29
C LEU A 90 2.86 11.81 -9.55
N CYS A 91 3.91 12.63 -9.65
CA CYS A 91 5.29 12.15 -9.76
C CYS A 91 5.67 11.28 -8.55
N TYR A 92 5.29 11.71 -7.35
CA TYR A 92 5.44 10.91 -6.12
C TYR A 92 4.73 9.55 -6.26
N PHE A 93 3.47 9.56 -6.69
CA PHE A 93 2.69 8.34 -6.80
C PHE A 93 3.19 7.39 -7.91
N ILE A 94 3.70 7.93 -9.02
CA ILE A 94 4.39 7.18 -10.09
C ILE A 94 5.66 6.53 -9.53
N HIS A 95 6.46 7.28 -8.76
CA HIS A 95 7.67 6.76 -8.13
C HIS A 95 7.35 5.62 -7.15
N GLN A 96 6.33 5.76 -6.29
CA GLN A 96 5.92 4.68 -5.38
C GLN A 96 5.40 3.43 -6.13
N SER A 97 4.75 3.63 -7.27
CA SER A 97 4.27 2.53 -8.11
C SER A 97 5.43 1.83 -8.83
N ALA A 98 6.44 2.58 -9.28
CA ALA A 98 7.68 2.03 -9.82
C ALA A 98 8.46 1.23 -8.77
N MET A 99 8.53 1.71 -7.52
CA MET A 99 9.10 0.99 -6.38
C MET A 99 8.34 -0.31 -6.08
N SER A 100 7.00 -0.28 -6.17
CA SER A 100 6.17 -1.47 -5.98
C SER A 100 6.42 -2.51 -7.07
N LEU A 101 6.57 -2.07 -8.33
CA LEU A 101 6.94 -2.95 -9.44
C LEU A 101 8.37 -3.49 -9.30
N ALA A 102 9.32 -2.67 -8.87
CA ALA A 102 10.69 -3.09 -8.63
C ALA A 102 10.78 -4.15 -7.52
N LEU A 103 10.06 -3.94 -6.41
CA LEU A 103 9.94 -4.95 -5.35
C LEU A 103 9.31 -6.24 -5.88
N PHE A 104 8.28 -6.14 -6.73
CA PHE A 104 7.66 -7.30 -7.33
C PHE A 104 8.67 -8.11 -8.17
N ASN A 105 9.36 -7.40 -9.06
CA ASN A 105 10.37 -7.94 -9.95
C ASN A 105 11.51 -8.61 -9.18
N LEU A 106 12.13 -7.90 -8.23
CA LEU A 106 13.26 -8.40 -7.45
C LEU A 106 12.87 -9.59 -6.57
N PHE A 107 11.64 -9.61 -6.06
CA PHE A 107 11.15 -10.76 -5.31
C PHE A 107 10.94 -11.98 -6.20
N ILE A 108 10.24 -11.84 -7.34
CA ILE A 108 9.93 -13.00 -8.19
C ILE A 108 11.19 -13.58 -8.86
N THR A 109 12.13 -12.73 -9.28
CA THR A 109 13.41 -13.21 -9.82
C THR A 109 14.34 -13.70 -8.72
N GLY A 110 14.32 -13.09 -7.53
CA GLY A 110 15.18 -13.51 -6.42
C GLY A 110 14.75 -14.81 -5.74
N VAL A 111 13.45 -15.10 -5.72
CA VAL A 111 12.87 -16.20 -4.92
C VAL A 111 12.35 -17.34 -5.79
N ALA A 112 11.64 -17.04 -6.87
CA ALA A 112 10.87 -18.06 -7.60
C ALA A 112 11.52 -18.46 -8.93
N MET A 113 11.96 -17.49 -9.73
CA MET A 113 12.37 -17.71 -11.13
C MET A 113 13.62 -16.89 -11.50
N PRO A 114 14.80 -17.23 -10.95
CA PRO A 114 16.04 -16.47 -11.16
C PRO A 114 16.60 -16.53 -12.57
N LYS A 115 16.22 -17.54 -13.36
CA LYS A 115 16.65 -17.69 -14.76
C LYS A 115 15.81 -16.88 -15.75
N THR A 116 14.67 -16.35 -15.32
CA THR A 116 13.76 -15.60 -16.20
C THR A 116 14.10 -14.11 -16.13
N PRO A 117 14.24 -13.40 -17.27
CA PRO A 117 14.58 -11.99 -17.28
C PRO A 117 13.55 -11.13 -16.52
N ILE A 118 14.04 -10.15 -15.77
CA ILE A 118 13.22 -9.19 -14.99
C ILE A 118 12.19 -8.44 -15.86
N LEU A 119 12.56 -8.16 -17.11
CA LEU A 119 11.70 -7.51 -18.10
C LEU A 119 10.47 -8.35 -18.45
N PHE A 120 10.59 -9.68 -18.48
CA PHE A 120 9.47 -10.56 -18.77
C PHE A 120 8.36 -10.38 -17.72
N PHE A 121 8.73 -10.44 -16.44
CA PHE A 121 7.79 -10.23 -15.33
C PHE A 121 7.19 -8.83 -15.35
N SER A 122 8.03 -7.80 -15.53
CA SER A 122 7.59 -6.41 -15.61
C SER A 122 6.51 -6.21 -16.67
N LEU A 123 6.79 -6.66 -17.91
CA LEU A 123 5.90 -6.48 -19.05
C LEU A 123 4.64 -7.33 -18.90
N SER A 124 4.75 -8.59 -18.46
CA SER A 124 3.58 -9.45 -18.25
C SER A 124 2.60 -8.87 -17.22
N LEU A 125 3.12 -8.36 -16.10
CA LEU A 125 2.30 -7.76 -15.05
C LEU A 125 1.68 -6.46 -15.53
N LEU A 126 2.47 -5.58 -16.15
CA LEU A 126 1.99 -4.30 -16.63
C LEU A 126 0.97 -4.42 -17.76
N LEU A 127 1.07 -5.43 -18.64
CA LEU A 127 0.06 -5.70 -19.66
C LEU A 127 -1.27 -6.13 -19.03
N ALA A 128 -1.22 -7.00 -18.03
CA ALA A 128 -2.41 -7.38 -17.27
C ALA A 128 -3.02 -6.17 -16.53
N CYS A 129 -2.19 -5.35 -15.89
CA CYS A 129 -2.63 -4.13 -15.22
C CYS A 129 -3.21 -3.11 -16.19
N ALA A 130 -2.61 -2.93 -17.37
CA ALA A 130 -3.09 -2.05 -18.42
C ALA A 130 -4.48 -2.48 -18.91
N TYR A 131 -4.70 -3.78 -19.09
CA TYR A 131 -6.00 -4.32 -19.43
C TYR A 131 -7.03 -4.05 -18.32
N ALA A 132 -6.69 -4.37 -17.06
CA ALA A 132 -7.57 -4.13 -15.93
C ALA A 132 -7.93 -2.63 -15.77
N ALA A 133 -6.94 -1.74 -15.88
CA ALA A 133 -7.13 -0.29 -15.81
C ALA A 133 -7.99 0.24 -16.97
N ARG A 134 -7.87 -0.33 -18.17
CA ARG A 134 -8.71 0.04 -19.33
C ARG A 134 -10.19 -0.26 -19.11
N GLN A 135 -10.50 -1.28 -18.31
CA GLN A 135 -11.87 -1.67 -17.97
C GLN A 135 -12.48 -0.82 -16.84
N GLY A 136 -11.69 0.04 -16.20
CA GLY A 136 -12.16 1.01 -15.22
C GLY A 136 -12.34 0.46 -13.80
N ILE A 137 -12.80 1.34 -12.91
CA ILE A 137 -12.78 1.10 -11.46
C ILE A 137 -13.75 0.00 -11.01
N GLU A 138 -14.85 -0.24 -11.74
CA GLU A 138 -15.81 -1.29 -11.40
C GLU A 138 -15.24 -2.69 -11.58
N VAL A 139 -14.37 -2.89 -12.58
CA VAL A 139 -13.69 -4.16 -12.78
C VAL A 139 -12.65 -4.39 -11.69
N LEU A 140 -11.88 -3.36 -11.31
CA LEU A 140 -10.97 -3.44 -10.15
C LEU A 140 -11.73 -3.74 -8.86
N GLY A 141 -12.88 -3.09 -8.67
CA GLY A 141 -13.80 -3.36 -7.56
C GLY A 141 -14.20 -4.83 -7.52
N ARG A 142 -14.71 -5.39 -8.63
CA ARG A 142 -15.09 -6.81 -8.73
C ARG A 142 -13.92 -7.77 -8.52
N LEU A 143 -12.75 -7.48 -9.08
CA LEU A 143 -11.53 -8.25 -8.85
C LEU A 143 -11.16 -8.26 -7.36
N SER A 144 -11.32 -7.14 -6.64
CA SER A 144 -11.09 -7.10 -5.20
C SER A 144 -12.05 -7.98 -4.39
N GLU A 145 -13.29 -8.18 -4.86
CA GLU A 145 -14.26 -9.04 -4.19
C GLU A 145 -13.91 -10.51 -4.33
N LEU A 146 -13.31 -10.89 -5.46
CA LEU A 146 -12.84 -12.24 -5.73
C LEU A 146 -11.51 -12.52 -5.02
N LEU A 147 -10.51 -11.65 -5.21
CA LEU A 147 -9.14 -11.94 -4.81
C LEU A 147 -8.89 -11.74 -3.32
N LEU A 148 -9.45 -10.69 -2.69
CA LEU A 148 -9.10 -10.41 -1.30
C LEU A 148 -9.51 -11.54 -0.33
N PRO A 149 -10.73 -12.11 -0.39
CA PRO A 149 -11.09 -13.22 0.49
C PRO A 149 -10.12 -14.41 0.36
N ILE A 150 -9.71 -14.75 -0.87
CA ILE A 150 -8.73 -15.81 -1.13
C ILE A 150 -7.39 -15.47 -0.46
N ILE A 151 -6.92 -14.23 -0.61
CA ILE A 151 -5.67 -13.75 -0.01
C ILE A 151 -5.74 -13.83 1.52
N LEU A 152 -6.80 -13.32 2.14
CA LEU A 152 -6.93 -13.28 3.60
C LEU A 152 -7.11 -14.68 4.20
N ILE A 153 -7.93 -15.54 3.59
CA ILE A 153 -8.09 -16.94 4.00
C ILE A 153 -6.74 -17.61 4.00
N ALA A 154 -5.98 -17.47 2.92
CA ALA A 154 -4.72 -18.16 2.81
C ALA A 154 -3.63 -17.60 3.75
N ILE A 155 -3.58 -16.29 3.99
CA ILE A 155 -2.72 -15.71 5.05
C ILE A 155 -3.10 -16.30 6.40
N THR A 156 -4.41 -16.34 6.73
CA THR A 156 -4.89 -16.92 8.00
C THR A 156 -4.53 -18.40 8.09
N THR A 157 -4.73 -19.19 7.03
CA THR A 157 -4.34 -20.60 7.00
C THR A 157 -2.85 -20.79 7.21
N ILE A 158 -2.00 -20.01 6.54
CA ILE A 158 -0.55 -20.04 6.73
C ILE A 158 -0.18 -19.75 8.19
N ILE A 159 -0.75 -18.70 8.78
CA ILE A 159 -0.50 -18.35 10.19
C ILE A 159 -0.98 -19.45 11.13
N LEU A 160 -2.12 -20.09 10.85
CA LEU A 160 -2.60 -21.23 11.62
C LEU A 160 -1.65 -22.43 11.53
N LEU A 161 -1.10 -22.72 10.36
CA LEU A 161 -0.11 -23.80 10.20
C LEU A 161 1.19 -23.50 10.96
N LEU A 162 1.61 -22.24 11.00
CA LEU A 162 2.78 -21.77 11.75
C LEU A 162 2.63 -21.89 13.28
N THR A 163 1.40 -21.98 13.82
CA THR A 163 1.17 -21.96 15.28
C THR A 163 1.91 -23.05 16.04
N LYS A 164 2.19 -24.19 15.41
CA LYS A 164 2.93 -25.32 16.02
C LYS A 164 4.38 -24.97 16.33
N ASP A 165 4.95 -24.04 15.56
CA ASP A 165 6.35 -23.61 15.66
C ASP A 165 6.49 -22.29 16.46
N MET A 166 5.39 -21.71 16.93
CA MET A 166 5.39 -20.43 17.64
C MET A 166 5.76 -20.58 19.12
N HIS A 167 6.85 -19.94 19.51
CA HIS A 167 7.28 -19.77 20.88
C HIS A 167 6.88 -18.38 21.41
N PHE A 168 5.68 -18.27 22.00
CA PHE A 168 5.15 -17.00 22.53
C PHE A 168 6.02 -16.34 23.61
N LYS A 169 6.93 -17.08 24.26
CA LYS A 169 7.93 -16.50 25.16
C LYS A 169 8.86 -15.49 24.47
N LEU A 170 9.05 -15.60 23.16
CA LEU A 170 9.83 -14.66 22.35
C LEU A 170 9.16 -13.29 22.17
N LEU A 171 7.92 -13.11 22.67
CA LEU A 171 7.31 -11.79 22.81
C LEU A 171 7.73 -11.08 24.11
N GLN A 172 8.38 -11.78 25.04
CA GLN A 172 8.80 -11.26 26.34
C GLN A 172 10.31 -11.00 26.41
N PRO A 173 10.75 -9.94 27.12
CA PRO A 173 9.94 -8.94 27.82
C PRO A 173 9.18 -8.01 26.87
N VAL A 174 7.98 -7.58 27.28
CA VAL A 174 7.15 -6.62 26.53
C VAL A 174 7.54 -5.21 26.97
N LEU A 175 7.76 -4.31 26.02
CA LEU A 175 8.15 -2.91 26.27
C LEU A 175 9.46 -2.77 27.07
N GLU A 176 10.46 -3.61 26.80
CA GLU A 176 11.77 -3.56 27.49
C GLU A 176 12.44 -2.18 27.38
N LYS A 177 12.31 -1.55 26.20
CA LYS A 177 12.82 -0.19 25.92
C LYS A 177 11.73 0.89 26.03
N GLY A 178 10.60 0.58 26.67
CA GLY A 178 9.46 1.47 26.83
C GLY A 178 8.66 1.70 25.54
N ILE A 179 7.76 2.70 25.59
CA ILE A 179 6.79 2.95 24.50
C ILE A 179 7.36 3.74 23.31
N PHE A 180 8.48 4.45 23.50
CA PHE A 180 9.03 5.33 22.45
C PHE A 180 9.45 4.58 21.17
N PRO A 181 10.17 3.44 21.24
CA PRO A 181 10.48 2.65 20.04
C PRO A 181 9.23 2.15 19.31
N VAL A 182 8.20 1.74 20.06
CA VAL A 182 6.90 1.30 19.51
C VAL A 182 6.21 2.43 18.76
N MET A 183 6.22 3.64 19.34
CA MET A 183 5.66 4.83 18.69
C MET A 183 6.46 5.19 17.42
N GLY A 184 7.79 5.11 17.47
CA GLY A 184 8.67 5.31 16.32
C GLY A 184 8.39 4.31 15.18
N GLY A 185 8.27 3.02 15.49
CA GLY A 185 7.90 1.98 14.51
C GLY A 185 6.50 2.16 13.95
N SER A 186 5.55 2.61 14.79
CA SER A 186 4.20 2.92 14.33
C SER A 186 4.17 4.12 13.38
N LEU A 187 4.90 5.20 13.70
CA LEU A 187 5.08 6.36 12.82
C LEU A 187 5.79 6.01 11.52
N PHE A 188 6.77 5.09 11.58
CA PHE A 188 7.39 4.52 10.39
C PHE A 188 6.35 3.84 9.50
N LEU A 189 5.49 2.97 10.07
CA LEU A 189 4.42 2.29 9.32
C LEU A 189 3.44 3.29 8.71
N VAL A 190 3.01 4.30 9.48
CA VAL A 190 2.17 5.41 9.01
C VAL A 190 2.84 6.13 7.85
N SER A 191 4.11 6.54 7.98
CA SER A 191 4.83 7.26 6.92
C SER A 191 4.81 6.52 5.58
N ARG A 192 4.84 5.18 5.59
CA ARG A 192 4.85 4.37 4.36
C ARG A 192 3.45 4.04 3.83
N THR A 193 2.39 4.62 4.37
CA THR A 193 0.99 4.30 4.02
C THR A 193 0.43 5.30 3.01
N TYR A 194 0.90 5.21 1.77
CA TYR A 194 0.43 6.06 0.67
C TYR A 194 -0.95 5.65 0.15
N GLU A 195 -1.54 4.55 0.63
CA GLU A 195 -2.91 4.11 0.35
C GLU A 195 -3.95 5.14 0.81
N VAL A 196 -3.56 6.10 1.65
CA VAL A 196 -4.37 7.29 1.97
C VAL A 196 -4.63 8.15 0.72
N ILE A 197 -3.65 8.26 -0.19
CA ILE A 197 -3.82 8.95 -1.46
C ILE A 197 -4.73 8.13 -2.39
N GLU A 198 -4.59 6.80 -2.39
CA GLU A 198 -5.49 5.92 -3.14
C GLU A 198 -6.94 6.11 -2.68
N PHE A 199 -7.16 6.14 -1.37
CA PHE A 199 -8.46 6.45 -0.79
C PHE A 199 -8.99 7.82 -1.26
N ALA A 200 -8.16 8.87 -1.26
CA ALA A 200 -8.55 10.20 -1.75
C ALA A 200 -8.94 10.21 -3.23
N MET A 201 -8.21 9.47 -4.06
CA MET A 201 -8.46 9.35 -5.50
C MET A 201 -9.73 8.58 -5.80
N LEU A 202 -10.03 7.54 -5.00
CA LEU A 202 -11.18 6.67 -5.21
C LEU A 202 -12.48 7.20 -4.60
N LEU A 203 -12.39 8.09 -3.61
CA LEU A 203 -13.55 8.52 -2.85
C LEU A 203 -14.71 9.10 -3.69
N PRO A 204 -14.47 9.93 -4.73
CA PRO A 204 -15.54 10.44 -5.58
C PRO A 204 -16.36 9.37 -6.30
N TYR A 205 -15.84 8.15 -6.40
CA TYR A 205 -16.47 7.00 -7.06
C TYR A 205 -17.22 6.10 -6.08
N LEU A 206 -17.25 6.44 -4.79
CA LEU A 206 -17.99 5.70 -3.77
C LEU A 206 -19.50 5.94 -3.93
N ASN A 207 -20.25 4.86 -4.20
CA ASN A 207 -21.70 4.94 -4.44
C ASN A 207 -22.50 5.51 -3.25
N LYS A 208 -21.98 5.38 -2.02
CA LYS A 208 -22.60 5.87 -0.78
C LYS A 208 -21.61 6.74 -0.01
N PRO A 209 -21.47 8.04 -0.35
CA PRO A 209 -20.52 8.95 0.30
C PRO A 209 -20.68 9.06 1.82
N ALA A 210 -21.90 8.83 2.36
CA ALA A 210 -22.14 8.79 3.80
C ALA A 210 -21.33 7.71 4.54
N LYS A 211 -20.92 6.63 3.83
CA LYS A 211 -20.13 5.53 4.39
C LYS A 211 -18.62 5.77 4.39
N THR A 212 -18.14 6.95 3.96
CA THR A 212 -16.71 7.29 3.87
C THR A 212 -15.95 6.98 5.17
N LYS A 213 -16.48 7.42 6.33
CA LYS A 213 -15.86 7.18 7.63
C LYS A 213 -15.75 5.69 7.95
N THR A 214 -16.83 4.94 7.72
CA THR A 214 -16.87 3.49 7.96
C THR A 214 -15.89 2.76 7.05
N VAL A 215 -15.85 3.11 5.76
CA VAL A 215 -14.89 2.54 4.80
C VAL A 215 -13.46 2.72 5.30
N TYR A 216 -13.11 3.94 5.68
CA TYR A 216 -11.77 4.28 6.14
C TYR A 216 -11.41 3.52 7.42
N LEU A 217 -12.23 3.62 8.47
CA LEU A 217 -11.98 2.94 9.74
C LEU A 217 -11.88 1.42 9.58
N THR A 218 -12.80 0.80 8.83
CA THR A 218 -12.80 -0.65 8.63
C THR A 218 -11.60 -1.11 7.82
N ALA A 219 -11.21 -0.40 6.75
CA ALA A 219 -10.05 -0.77 5.94
C ALA A 219 -8.76 -0.75 6.78
N PHE A 220 -8.51 0.34 7.50
CA PHE A 220 -7.29 0.49 8.29
C PHE A 220 -7.27 -0.40 9.53
N PHE A 221 -8.42 -0.74 10.10
CA PHE A 221 -8.52 -1.74 11.15
C PHE A 221 -8.12 -3.13 10.64
N ILE A 222 -8.67 -3.57 9.50
CA ILE A 222 -8.32 -4.86 8.89
C ILE A 222 -6.84 -4.91 8.56
N ILE A 223 -6.30 -3.84 7.98
CA ILE A 223 -4.86 -3.73 7.71
C ILE A 223 -4.07 -3.92 9.00
N ALA A 224 -4.33 -3.12 10.05
CA ALA A 224 -3.60 -3.20 11.31
C ALA A 224 -3.67 -4.60 11.93
N PHE A 225 -4.86 -5.21 11.93
CA PHE A 225 -5.05 -6.57 12.41
C PHE A 225 -4.14 -7.58 11.69
N PHE A 226 -4.12 -7.60 10.36
CA PHE A 226 -3.27 -8.52 9.61
C PHE A 226 -1.78 -8.20 9.74
N LEU A 227 -1.40 -6.92 9.83
CA LEU A 227 -0.01 -6.53 10.11
C LEU A 227 0.45 -7.05 11.47
N THR A 228 -0.38 -6.93 12.51
CA THR A 228 -0.10 -7.46 13.84
C THR A 228 0.03 -8.98 13.81
N MET A 229 -0.90 -9.69 13.15
CA MET A 229 -0.84 -11.16 13.04
C MET A 229 0.43 -11.62 12.32
N ILE A 230 0.81 -10.97 11.21
CA ILE A 230 2.06 -11.24 10.49
C ILE A 230 3.25 -10.96 11.40
N SER A 231 3.31 -9.79 12.05
CA SER A 231 4.40 -9.44 12.96
C SER A 231 4.57 -10.43 14.10
N MET A 232 3.47 -10.82 14.75
CA MET A 232 3.50 -11.81 15.84
C MET A 232 3.99 -13.16 15.34
N SER A 233 3.51 -13.63 14.18
CA SER A 233 3.95 -14.90 13.61
C SER A 233 5.46 -14.92 13.34
N ILE A 234 6.03 -13.79 12.90
CA ILE A 234 7.47 -13.69 12.66
C ILE A 234 8.25 -13.70 13.97
N ILE A 235 7.87 -12.86 14.93
CA ILE A 235 8.62 -12.69 16.19
C ILE A 235 8.56 -13.94 17.05
N THR A 236 7.41 -14.62 17.10
CA THR A 236 7.25 -15.86 17.87
C THR A 236 8.03 -17.05 17.31
N ILE A 237 8.54 -16.96 16.08
CA ILE A 237 9.37 -18.01 15.47
C ILE A 237 10.84 -17.60 15.43
N LEU A 238 11.13 -16.35 15.06
CA LEU A 238 12.50 -15.89 14.82
C LEU A 238 13.10 -15.05 15.95
N GLY A 239 12.29 -14.61 16.92
CA GLY A 239 12.71 -13.67 17.96
C GLY A 239 13.32 -12.40 17.36
N THR A 240 14.36 -11.89 18.02
CA THR A 240 15.12 -10.72 17.54
C THR A 240 15.84 -10.94 16.21
N GLY A 241 16.11 -12.21 15.85
CA GLY A 241 16.70 -12.61 14.56
C GLY A 241 15.85 -12.21 13.34
N ALA A 242 14.55 -11.90 13.55
CA ALA A 242 13.65 -11.38 12.53
C ALA A 242 14.20 -10.16 11.79
N ALA A 243 14.92 -9.28 12.48
CA ALA A 243 15.48 -8.03 11.93
C ALA A 243 16.53 -8.24 10.82
N THR A 244 17.15 -9.42 10.79
CA THR A 244 18.23 -9.75 9.86
C THR A 244 17.74 -10.42 8.57
N ARG A 245 16.45 -10.75 8.49
CA ARG A 245 15.89 -11.49 7.36
C ARG A 245 15.35 -10.52 6.31
N THR A 246 15.77 -10.73 5.06
CA THR A 246 15.34 -9.94 3.90
C THR A 246 13.83 -10.08 3.63
N PHE A 247 13.31 -11.30 3.71
CA PHE A 247 11.90 -11.64 3.54
C PHE A 247 11.41 -12.44 4.76
N PRO A 248 11.17 -11.78 5.90
CA PRO A 248 11.01 -12.45 7.19
C PRO A 248 9.78 -13.37 7.24
N PHE A 249 8.65 -12.96 6.65
CA PHE A 249 7.45 -13.78 6.60
C PHE A 249 7.60 -14.99 5.67
N LEU A 250 8.22 -14.82 4.49
CA LEU A 250 8.53 -15.97 3.63
C LEU A 250 9.47 -16.96 4.33
N TYR A 251 10.44 -16.46 5.09
CA TYR A 251 11.37 -17.31 5.83
C TYR A 251 10.63 -18.18 6.86
N THR A 252 9.65 -17.61 7.60
CA THR A 252 8.86 -18.41 8.55
C THR A 252 8.00 -19.44 7.85
N ILE A 253 7.41 -19.11 6.69
CA ILE A 253 6.63 -20.05 5.88
C ILE A 253 7.48 -21.25 5.43
N ARG A 254 8.74 -21.04 5.09
CA ARG A 254 9.67 -22.11 4.70
C ARG A 254 10.05 -23.06 5.84
N LEU A 255 9.85 -22.65 7.09
CA LEU A 255 10.08 -23.51 8.26
C LEU A 255 8.91 -24.46 8.54
N VAL A 256 7.73 -24.20 7.97
CA VAL A 256 6.56 -25.04 8.20
C VAL A 256 6.78 -26.43 7.61
N ASN A 257 6.68 -27.45 8.46
CA ASN A 257 6.68 -28.85 8.07
C ASN A 257 5.44 -29.55 8.65
N VAL A 258 4.47 -29.92 7.80
CA VAL A 258 3.21 -30.58 8.22
C VAL A 258 3.22 -32.04 7.79
N GLY A 259 4.07 -32.83 8.44
CA GLY A 259 4.39 -34.19 7.99
C GLY A 259 4.99 -34.17 6.57
N ASN A 260 5.47 -35.31 6.09
CA ASN A 260 6.06 -35.44 4.75
C ASN A 260 5.02 -35.25 3.59
N PHE A 261 3.91 -34.54 3.82
CA PHE A 261 2.79 -34.37 2.90
C PHE A 261 2.64 -32.94 2.37
N ILE A 262 2.91 -31.90 3.19
CA ILE A 262 2.79 -30.51 2.76
C ILE A 262 4.18 -29.85 2.71
N GLU A 263 4.94 -30.13 1.65
CA GLU A 263 6.32 -29.65 1.49
C GLU A 263 6.41 -28.31 0.73
N ARG A 264 5.31 -27.81 0.13
CA ARG A 264 5.34 -26.64 -0.79
C ARG A 264 4.38 -25.50 -0.42
N ILE A 265 4.23 -25.19 0.87
CA ILE A 265 3.42 -24.04 1.33
C ILE A 265 3.95 -22.72 0.77
N GLU A 266 5.26 -22.62 0.56
CA GLU A 266 5.88 -21.48 -0.13
C GLU A 266 5.25 -21.22 -1.51
N SER A 267 4.95 -22.26 -2.29
CA SER A 267 4.35 -22.08 -3.62
C SER A 267 2.95 -21.47 -3.54
N ILE A 268 2.18 -21.83 -2.50
CA ILE A 268 0.87 -21.24 -2.22
C ILE A 268 1.04 -19.75 -1.88
N HIS A 269 1.96 -19.42 -0.97
CA HIS A 269 2.28 -18.04 -0.62
C HIS A 269 2.67 -17.20 -1.85
N LEU A 270 3.54 -17.72 -2.71
CA LEU A 270 3.97 -17.04 -3.94
C LEU A 270 2.78 -16.77 -4.88
N ALA A 271 1.90 -17.76 -5.09
CA ALA A 271 0.72 -17.60 -5.95
C ALA A 271 -0.22 -16.50 -5.42
N ILE A 272 -0.49 -16.50 -4.11
CA ILE A 272 -1.35 -15.49 -3.46
C ILE A 272 -0.71 -14.11 -3.56
N TRP A 273 0.59 -14.03 -3.31
CA TRP A 273 1.32 -12.78 -3.37
C TRP A 273 1.32 -12.18 -4.79
N ILE A 274 1.46 -13.01 -5.84
CA ILE A 274 1.36 -12.55 -7.24
C ILE A 274 -0.03 -11.99 -7.53
N LEU A 275 -1.10 -12.67 -7.10
CA LEU A 275 -2.48 -12.19 -7.27
C LEU A 275 -2.71 -10.86 -6.55
N ALA A 276 -2.19 -10.74 -5.34
CA ALA A 276 -2.30 -9.55 -4.53
C ALA A 276 -1.52 -8.38 -5.16
N ALA A 277 -0.29 -8.65 -5.64
CA ALA A 277 0.55 -7.68 -6.35
C ALA A 277 -0.11 -7.21 -7.65
N PHE A 278 -0.74 -8.12 -8.41
CA PHE A 278 -1.54 -7.76 -9.58
C PHE A 278 -2.66 -6.79 -9.24
N LEU A 279 -3.44 -7.05 -8.20
CA LEU A 279 -4.54 -6.15 -7.82
C LEU A 279 -4.02 -4.78 -7.35
N LYS A 280 -2.97 -4.76 -6.51
CA LYS A 280 -2.30 -3.54 -6.06
C LYS A 280 -1.79 -2.72 -7.24
N MET A 281 -0.99 -3.34 -8.11
CA MET A 281 -0.39 -2.67 -9.27
C MET A 281 -1.45 -2.18 -10.25
N SER A 282 -2.53 -2.94 -10.46
CA SER A 282 -3.64 -2.52 -11.32
C SER A 282 -4.35 -1.28 -10.77
N LEU A 283 -4.54 -1.22 -9.45
CA LEU A 283 -5.13 -0.05 -8.80
C LEU A 283 -4.23 1.19 -8.92
N GLN A 284 -2.95 1.05 -8.62
CA GLN A 284 -1.97 2.12 -8.75
C GLN A 284 -1.88 2.63 -10.19
N TYR A 285 -1.82 1.71 -11.16
CA TYR A 285 -1.83 2.02 -12.59
C TYR A 285 -3.07 2.84 -12.97
N TYR A 286 -4.26 2.37 -12.60
CA TYR A 286 -5.51 3.07 -12.88
C TYR A 286 -5.51 4.49 -12.29
N ILE A 287 -5.07 4.65 -11.04
CA ILE A 287 -4.99 5.95 -10.36
C ILE A 287 -4.02 6.90 -11.09
N ILE A 288 -2.86 6.41 -11.54
CA ILE A 288 -1.89 7.22 -12.29
C ILE A 288 -2.49 7.71 -13.60
N VAL A 289 -3.05 6.81 -14.41
CA VAL A 289 -3.60 7.17 -15.72
C VAL A 289 -4.79 8.13 -15.56
N LEU A 290 -5.65 7.89 -14.57
CA LEU A 290 -6.74 8.81 -14.21
C LEU A 290 -6.20 10.17 -13.78
N GLY A 291 -5.24 10.21 -12.86
CA GLY A 291 -4.64 11.44 -12.35
C GLY A 291 -3.95 12.25 -13.44
N LEU A 292 -3.16 11.61 -14.30
CA LEU A 292 -2.53 12.27 -15.46
C LEU A 292 -3.58 12.84 -16.40
N SER A 293 -4.66 12.10 -16.69
CA SER A 293 -5.74 12.61 -17.53
C SER A 293 -6.45 13.82 -16.92
N GLN A 294 -6.60 13.85 -15.59
CA GLN A 294 -7.15 14.99 -14.85
C GLN A 294 -6.20 16.20 -14.88
N LEU A 295 -4.90 15.98 -14.70
CA LEU A 295 -3.88 17.03 -14.71
C LEU A 295 -3.81 17.73 -16.09
N PHE A 296 -3.82 16.94 -17.16
CA PHE A 296 -3.77 17.44 -18.54
C PHE A 296 -5.15 17.80 -19.12
N ASN A 297 -6.23 17.69 -18.34
CA ASN A 297 -7.61 17.98 -18.76
C ASN A 297 -8.03 17.20 -20.03
N LEU A 298 -7.62 15.93 -20.14
CA LEU A 298 -8.00 15.06 -21.25
C LEU A 298 -9.48 14.69 -21.16
N LYS A 299 -10.08 14.29 -22.29
CA LYS A 299 -11.46 13.79 -22.35
C LYS A 299 -11.60 12.33 -21.91
N THR A 300 -10.51 11.56 -21.96
CA THR A 300 -10.44 10.16 -21.54
C THR A 300 -9.02 9.82 -21.08
N TYR A 301 -8.89 8.85 -20.17
CA TYR A 301 -7.60 8.37 -19.68
C TYR A 301 -7.00 7.27 -20.58
N LYS A 302 -7.79 6.67 -21.48
CA LYS A 302 -7.37 5.49 -22.29
C LYS A 302 -6.08 5.67 -23.10
N PRO A 303 -5.81 6.82 -23.76
CA PRO A 303 -4.56 7.03 -24.51
C PRO A 303 -3.31 7.00 -23.64
N LEU A 304 -3.43 7.30 -22.34
CA LEU A 304 -2.31 7.32 -21.40
C LEU A 304 -1.96 5.94 -20.85
N ILE A 305 -2.76 4.91 -21.15
CA ILE A 305 -2.56 3.58 -20.60
C ILE A 305 -1.19 3.03 -21.03
N LEU A 306 -0.93 2.83 -22.32
CA LEU A 306 0.35 2.26 -22.77
C LEU A 306 1.59 3.12 -22.42
N PRO A 307 1.56 4.47 -22.57
CA PRO A 307 2.66 5.32 -22.13
C PRO A 307 2.99 5.14 -20.64
N THR A 308 1.97 5.06 -19.78
CA THR A 308 2.17 4.89 -18.33
C THR A 308 2.85 3.56 -18.02
N GLY A 309 2.48 2.48 -18.71
CA GLY A 309 3.13 1.18 -18.55
C GLY A 309 4.60 1.22 -18.95
N SER A 310 4.93 1.90 -20.05
CA SER A 310 6.30 2.06 -20.52
C SER A 310 7.17 2.85 -19.51
N ILE A 311 6.58 3.92 -18.94
CA ILE A 311 7.22 4.72 -17.89
C ILE A 311 7.45 3.88 -16.63
N LEU A 312 6.44 3.15 -16.16
CA LEU A 312 6.56 2.30 -14.96
C LEU A 312 7.58 1.18 -15.14
N ALA A 313 7.60 0.52 -16.30
CA ALA A 313 8.59 -0.50 -16.62
C ALA A 313 10.01 0.08 -16.53
N SER A 314 10.26 1.20 -17.22
CA SER A 314 11.57 1.84 -17.27
C SER A 314 12.01 2.33 -15.89
N LEU A 315 11.12 3.04 -15.17
CA LEU A 315 11.42 3.55 -13.83
C LEU A 315 11.67 2.42 -12.83
N SER A 316 10.95 1.30 -12.91
CA SER A 316 11.17 0.19 -11.96
C SER A 316 12.57 -0.41 -12.05
N LEU A 317 13.22 -0.34 -13.22
CA LEU A 317 14.59 -0.81 -13.42
C LEU A 317 15.62 0.22 -12.96
N LEU A 318 15.28 1.51 -12.99
CA LEU A 318 16.17 2.60 -12.61
C LEU A 318 16.18 2.88 -11.11
N VAL A 319 15.02 2.80 -10.45
CA VAL A 319 14.88 3.23 -9.05
C VAL A 319 15.48 2.20 -8.08
N ALA A 320 15.56 0.92 -8.45
CA ALA A 320 16.14 -0.12 -7.62
C ALA A 320 16.91 -1.16 -8.45
N PRO A 321 18.18 -0.88 -8.78
CA PRO A 321 19.07 -1.83 -9.47
C PRO A 321 19.27 -3.14 -8.71
N SER A 322 19.22 -3.09 -7.38
CA SER A 322 19.37 -4.24 -6.51
C SER A 322 18.37 -4.23 -5.35
N LEU A 323 18.10 -5.41 -4.77
CA LEU A 323 17.27 -5.52 -3.58
C LEU A 323 17.87 -4.79 -2.38
N VAL A 324 19.20 -4.76 -2.28
CA VAL A 324 19.91 -4.05 -1.20
C VAL A 324 19.67 -2.55 -1.31
N GLU A 325 19.77 -1.97 -2.50
CA GLU A 325 19.48 -0.55 -2.74
C GLU A 325 18.01 -0.21 -2.52
N LEU A 326 17.09 -1.08 -2.95
CA LEU A 326 15.66 -0.90 -2.67
C LEU A 326 15.40 -0.83 -1.17
N GLN A 327 16.00 -1.74 -0.40
CA GLN A 327 15.83 -1.81 1.04
C GLN A 327 16.51 -0.64 1.74
N SER A 328 17.73 -0.25 1.33
CA SER A 328 18.45 0.87 1.93
C SER A 328 17.71 2.18 1.73
N PHE A 329 17.19 2.44 0.51
CA PHE A 329 16.33 3.58 0.25
C PHE A 329 15.06 3.49 1.08
N ALA A 330 14.38 2.33 1.12
CA ALA A 330 13.13 2.19 1.86
C ALA A 330 13.28 2.34 3.39
N SER A 331 14.45 2.07 3.96
CA SER A 331 14.78 2.34 5.37
C SER A 331 15.39 3.72 5.62
N SER A 332 15.75 4.46 4.56
CA SER A 332 16.44 5.75 4.71
C SER A 332 15.54 6.82 5.31
N MET A 333 16.11 7.68 6.16
CA MET A 333 15.43 8.87 6.69
C MET A 333 14.89 9.76 5.55
N GLU A 334 15.61 9.84 4.44
CA GLU A 334 15.19 10.56 3.24
C GLU A 334 13.88 10.02 2.66
N SER A 335 13.75 8.68 2.54
CA SER A 335 12.49 8.07 2.11
C SER A 335 11.36 8.34 3.12
N HIS A 336 11.64 8.40 4.41
CA HIS A 336 10.62 8.73 5.43
C HIS A 336 10.10 10.14 5.26
N LEU A 337 11.00 11.12 5.19
CA LEU A 337 10.66 12.52 4.99
C LEU A 337 9.93 12.71 3.67
N TYR A 338 10.40 12.09 2.59
CA TYR A 338 9.76 12.10 1.28
C TYR A 338 8.30 11.63 1.35
N ASN A 339 8.02 10.51 2.02
CA ASN A 339 6.64 10.04 2.16
C ASN A 339 5.80 10.95 3.05
N ILE A 340 6.33 11.43 4.18
CA ILE A 340 5.59 12.32 5.09
C ILE A 340 5.17 13.61 4.38
N VAL A 341 6.07 14.20 3.59
CA VAL A 341 5.81 15.44 2.85
C VAL A 341 4.62 15.29 1.91
N PHE A 342 4.60 14.22 1.08
CA PHE A 342 3.57 14.06 0.07
C PHE A 342 2.25 13.47 0.61
N VAL A 343 2.33 12.52 1.53
CA VAL A 343 1.14 11.80 2.04
C VAL A 343 0.41 12.61 3.11
N TYR A 344 1.13 13.37 3.94
CA TYR A 344 0.54 14.02 5.12
C TYR A 344 0.72 15.53 5.14
N SER A 345 1.94 16.04 4.95
CA SER A 345 2.20 17.49 5.02
C SER A 345 1.46 18.24 3.90
N LEU A 346 1.49 17.73 2.67
CA LEU A 346 0.79 18.35 1.55
C LEU A 346 -0.74 18.41 1.76
N PRO A 347 -1.46 17.31 2.08
CA PRO A 347 -2.88 17.39 2.44
C PRO A 347 -3.18 18.30 3.64
N PHE A 348 -2.31 18.35 4.64
CA PHE A 348 -2.47 19.26 5.78
C PHE A 348 -2.39 20.73 5.35
N LEU A 349 -1.37 21.11 4.58
CA LEU A 349 -1.23 22.46 4.04
C LEU A 349 -2.40 22.84 3.13
N LEU A 350 -2.87 21.89 2.30
CA LEU A 350 -4.05 22.10 1.45
C LEU A 350 -5.32 22.31 2.26
N LEU A 351 -5.49 21.58 3.36
CA LEU A 351 -6.62 21.79 4.26
C LEU A 351 -6.59 23.18 4.88
N LEU A 352 -5.43 23.61 5.40
CA LEU A 352 -5.25 24.96 5.94
C LEU A 352 -5.60 26.03 4.89
N LEU A 353 -5.05 25.90 3.68
CA LEU A 353 -5.35 26.82 2.58
C LEU A 353 -6.83 26.81 2.20
N ALA A 354 -7.48 25.63 2.17
CA ALA A 354 -8.91 25.52 1.87
C ALA A 354 -9.79 26.18 2.94
N VAL A 355 -9.41 26.08 4.21
CA VAL A 355 -10.07 26.75 5.34
C VAL A 355 -9.91 28.27 5.21
N ILE A 356 -8.67 28.76 5.05
CA ILE A 356 -8.35 30.20 4.95
C ILE A 356 -9.06 30.83 3.75
N ARG A 357 -9.04 30.16 2.59
CA ARG A 357 -9.68 30.65 1.36
C ARG A 357 -11.18 30.35 1.28
N LYS A 358 -11.77 29.77 2.33
CA LYS A 358 -13.19 29.35 2.40
C LYS A 358 -13.64 28.51 1.18
N LYS A 359 -12.76 27.67 0.65
CA LYS A 359 -13.05 26.79 -0.51
C LYS A 359 -13.69 25.47 -0.05
N GLY A 360 -14.66 24.98 -0.82
CA GLY A 360 -15.33 23.70 -0.58
C GLY A 360 -16.24 23.68 0.65
N VAL A 361 -16.58 24.84 1.21
CA VAL A 361 -17.65 24.94 2.22
C VAL A 361 -18.97 24.80 1.47
N ARG A 362 -19.74 23.74 1.75
CA ARG A 362 -21.16 23.72 1.38
C ARG A 362 -21.80 24.89 2.12
N SER A 363 -22.43 25.82 1.38
CA SER A 363 -23.51 26.60 1.97
C SER A 363 -24.48 25.59 2.57
N LEU A 364 -24.62 25.59 3.89
CA LEU A 364 -25.64 24.80 4.58
C LEU A 364 -27.03 25.25 4.11
#